data_AF-A0A7J2T028-F1
#
_entry.id   AF-A0A7J2T028-F1
#
_cell.length_a   1.000
_cell.length_b   1.000
_cell.length_c   1.000
_cell.angle_alpha   90.00
_cell.angle_beta   90.00
_cell.angle_gamma   90.00
#
_symmetry.space_group_name_H-M   'P 1'
#
loop_
_entity.id
_entity.type
_entity.pdbx_description
1 polymer ?
#
loop_
_entity_poly.entity_id
_entity_poly.type
_entity_poly.pdbx_seq_one_letter_code
_entity_poly.pdbx_strand_id
1 'polypeptide(L)'
;MIVLTQDLQGEHAIILGNLAVLESSGPVGEELEFLERYVDGCHHAKEELVLFPALESVGRGGDALIREALDQHEELRELVRELRSGGPPSLAIRLAGLLRSHIEMEDSVTYAVAEYAFSDDEKRDLLESMGRLHAGRCSGFADAAAGISRRFLGKP
;
A
#
# COMPACT_ATOMS: atom_id res chain seq x y z
N MET A 1 18.42 10.64 -13.17
CA MET A 1 18.22 10.43 -11.73
C MET A 1 17.04 9.50 -11.60
N ILE A 2 17.23 8.40 -10.88
CA ILE A 2 16.22 7.36 -10.72
C ILE A 2 15.47 7.63 -9.43
N VAL A 3 14.14 7.60 -9.51
CA VAL A 3 13.24 7.73 -8.37
C VAL A 3 12.70 6.34 -8.08
N LEU A 4 13.11 5.78 -6.95
CA LEU A 4 12.78 4.42 -6.51
C LEU A 4 11.31 4.30 -6.10
N THR A 5 10.76 5.33 -5.46
CA THR A 5 9.45 5.25 -4.79
C THR A 5 8.30 5.79 -5.63
N GLN A 6 8.58 6.29 -6.85
CA GLN A 6 7.58 6.94 -7.69
C GLN A 6 6.37 6.04 -7.98
N ASP A 7 6.61 4.75 -8.26
CA ASP A 7 5.52 3.82 -8.56
C ASP A 7 4.68 3.52 -7.31
N LEU A 8 5.31 3.33 -6.14
CA LEU A 8 4.61 3.12 -4.87
C LEU A 8 3.72 4.32 -4.51
N GLN A 9 4.25 5.55 -4.67
CA GLN A 9 3.47 6.78 -4.47
C GLN A 9 2.30 6.91 -5.47
N GLY A 10 2.49 6.45 -6.71
CA GLY A 10 1.41 6.36 -7.69
C GLY A 10 0.30 5.39 -7.25
N GLU A 11 0.67 4.29 -6.61
CA GLU A 11 -0.29 3.33 -6.05
C GLU A 11 -1.01 3.91 -4.83
N HIS A 12 -0.32 4.65 -3.95
CA HIS A 12 -0.95 5.40 -2.86
C HIS A 12 -2.06 6.33 -3.35
N ALA A 13 -1.85 7.04 -4.47
CA ALA A 13 -2.90 7.87 -5.06
C ALA A 13 -4.15 7.07 -5.46
N ILE A 14 -3.98 5.85 -5.97
CA ILE A 14 -5.08 4.93 -6.29
C ILE A 14 -5.79 4.45 -5.02
N ILE A 15 -5.02 4.12 -3.98
CA ILE A 15 -5.53 3.64 -2.70
C ILE A 15 -6.37 4.74 -2.01
N LEU A 16 -5.81 5.95 -1.88
CA LEU A 16 -6.52 7.11 -1.33
C LEU A 16 -7.79 7.45 -2.13
N GLY A 17 -7.73 7.30 -3.45
CA GLY A 17 -8.89 7.48 -4.32
C GLY A 17 -10.06 6.57 -4.00
N ASN A 18 -9.80 5.35 -3.50
CA ASN A 18 -10.80 4.34 -3.15
C ASN A 18 -11.28 4.38 -1.69
N LEU A 19 -10.57 5.06 -0.80
CA LEU A 19 -10.97 5.20 0.61
C LEU A 19 -12.32 5.90 0.80
N ALA A 20 -12.68 6.82 -0.09
CA ALA A 20 -13.95 7.55 0.02
C ALA A 20 -15.18 6.62 -0.05
N VAL A 21 -15.09 5.47 -0.73
CA VAL A 21 -16.17 4.48 -0.79
C VAL A 21 -16.35 3.80 0.57
N LEU A 22 -15.24 3.37 1.18
CA LEU A 22 -15.21 2.71 2.48
C LEU A 22 -15.86 3.55 3.58
N GLU A 23 -15.66 4.86 3.56
CA GLU A 23 -16.18 5.76 4.60
C GLU A 23 -17.65 6.12 4.43
N SER A 24 -18.12 6.22 3.19
CA SER A 24 -19.46 6.72 2.90
C SER A 24 -20.53 5.63 2.96
N SER A 25 -20.16 4.38 2.69
CA SER A 25 -21.11 3.26 2.61
C SER A 25 -20.67 2.01 3.38
N GLY A 26 -19.50 2.04 4.03
CA GLY A 26 -18.81 0.82 4.48
C GLY A 26 -18.20 0.05 3.30
N PRO A 27 -17.35 -0.97 3.56
CA PRO A 27 -16.82 -1.82 2.51
C PRO A 27 -17.90 -2.71 1.90
N VAL A 28 -17.94 -2.81 0.57
CA VAL A 28 -18.61 -3.91 -0.11
C VAL A 28 -17.58 -4.95 -0.58
N GLY A 29 -18.06 -6.03 -1.20
CA GLY A 29 -17.21 -7.17 -1.55
C GLY A 29 -16.03 -6.81 -2.47
N GLU A 30 -16.23 -5.83 -3.37
CA GLU A 30 -15.20 -5.36 -4.31
C GLU A 30 -14.11 -4.53 -3.60
N GLU A 31 -14.44 -3.67 -2.62
CA GLU A 31 -13.42 -2.91 -1.87
C GLU A 31 -12.60 -3.83 -0.97
N LEU A 32 -13.23 -4.83 -0.34
CA LEU A 32 -12.49 -5.82 0.45
C LEU A 32 -11.55 -6.63 -0.45
N GLU A 33 -11.98 -7.02 -1.65
CA GLU A 33 -11.11 -7.69 -2.61
C GLU A 33 -9.96 -6.78 -3.08
N PHE A 34 -10.23 -5.49 -3.27
CA PHE A 34 -9.20 -4.50 -3.58
C PHE A 34 -8.16 -4.38 -2.46
N LEU A 35 -8.59 -4.28 -1.20
CA LEU A 35 -7.69 -4.21 -0.05
C LEU A 35 -6.83 -5.49 0.06
N GLU A 36 -7.42 -6.67 -0.13
CA GLU A 36 -6.70 -7.94 -0.03
C GLU A 36 -5.72 -8.16 -1.19
N ARG A 37 -6.15 -7.90 -2.43
CA ARG A 37 -5.38 -8.29 -3.63
C ARG A 37 -4.43 -7.19 -4.10
N TYR A 38 -4.86 -5.94 -4.02
CA TYR A 38 -4.05 -4.80 -4.49
C TYR A 38 -3.26 -4.15 -3.36
N VAL A 39 -3.92 -3.73 -2.27
CA VAL A 39 -3.20 -3.05 -1.18
C VAL A 39 -2.22 -4.04 -0.52
N ASP A 40 -2.71 -5.18 -0.06
CA ASP A 40 -1.86 -6.15 0.61
C ASP A 40 -1.08 -7.04 -0.37
N GLY A 41 -1.78 -7.77 -1.23
CA GLY A 41 -1.17 -8.77 -2.12
C GLY A 41 -0.22 -8.22 -3.18
N CYS A 42 -0.23 -6.91 -3.40
CA CYS A 42 0.61 -6.25 -4.39
C CYS A 42 1.48 -5.13 -3.81
N HIS A 43 0.85 -4.08 -3.27
CA HIS A 43 1.56 -2.88 -2.84
C HIS A 43 2.45 -3.17 -1.62
N HIS A 44 1.86 -3.59 -0.49
CA HIS A 44 2.63 -3.99 0.69
C HIS A 44 3.62 -5.12 0.37
N ALA A 45 3.25 -6.06 -0.52
CA ALA A 45 4.16 -7.13 -0.93
C ALA A 45 5.47 -6.63 -1.58
N LYS A 46 5.45 -5.50 -2.31
CA LYS A 46 6.69 -4.91 -2.84
C LYS A 46 7.54 -4.31 -1.73
N GLU A 47 6.91 -3.75 -0.71
CA GLU A 47 7.60 -3.14 0.41
C GLU A 47 8.21 -4.20 1.31
N GLU A 48 7.40 -5.14 1.77
CA GLU A 48 7.82 -6.19 2.71
C GLU A 48 8.82 -7.18 2.12
N LEU A 49 8.74 -7.45 0.80
CA LEU A 49 9.61 -8.44 0.16
C LEU A 49 10.82 -7.82 -0.55
N VAL A 50 10.84 -6.50 -0.77
CA VAL A 50 11.93 -5.83 -1.50
C VAL A 50 12.43 -4.59 -0.77
N LEU A 51 11.59 -3.57 -0.59
CA LEU A 51 12.05 -2.26 -0.10
C LEU A 51 12.53 -2.31 1.35
N PHE A 52 11.73 -2.87 2.25
CA PHE A 52 12.04 -2.93 3.67
C PHE A 52 13.25 -3.84 3.95
N PRO A 53 13.35 -5.07 3.39
CA PRO A 53 14.55 -5.88 3.54
C PRO A 53 15.81 -5.19 3.00
N ALA A 54 15.70 -4.44 1.88
CA ALA A 54 16.82 -3.70 1.34
C ALA A 54 17.28 -2.58 2.29
N LEU A 55 16.34 -1.82 2.86
CA LEU A 55 16.64 -0.77 3.84
C LEU A 55 17.32 -1.34 5.09
N GLU A 56 16.79 -2.44 5.63
CA GLU A 56 17.38 -3.14 6.77
C GLU A 56 18.82 -3.59 6.46
N SER A 57 19.05 -4.14 5.26
CA SER A 57 20.36 -4.67 4.87
C SER A 57 21.48 -3.62 4.84
N VAL A 58 21.13 -2.35 4.57
CA VAL A 58 22.08 -1.23 4.55
C VAL A 58 22.11 -0.45 5.87
N GLY A 59 21.35 -0.89 6.88
CA GLY A 59 21.24 -0.23 8.18
C GLY A 59 20.63 1.17 8.10
N ARG A 60 19.78 1.43 7.09
CA ARG A 60 19.08 2.71 6.90
C ARG A 60 17.58 2.48 7.01
N GLY A 61 16.82 3.52 7.38
CA GLY A 61 15.40 3.36 7.69
C GLY A 61 15.13 2.96 9.13
N GLY A 62 16.16 2.95 9.99
CA GLY A 62 16.09 2.79 11.44
C GLY A 62 14.96 1.89 11.91
N ASP A 63 15.19 0.57 11.92
CA ASP A 63 14.59 -0.44 12.79
C ASP A 63 13.14 -0.23 13.29
N ALA A 64 12.88 0.83 14.06
CA ALA A 64 11.56 1.22 14.50
C ALA A 64 10.60 1.66 13.37
N LEU A 65 11.07 2.36 12.32
CA LEU A 65 10.19 2.84 11.23
C LEU A 65 9.67 1.68 10.39
N ILE A 66 10.55 0.74 10.03
CA ILE A 66 10.17 -0.46 9.28
C ILE A 66 9.26 -1.35 10.12
N ARG A 67 9.56 -1.53 11.41
CA ARG A 67 8.68 -2.28 12.31
C ARG A 67 7.30 -1.65 12.45
N GLU A 68 7.21 -0.33 12.58
CA GLU A 68 5.94 0.39 12.63
C GLU A 68 5.12 0.17 11.35
N ALA A 69 5.75 0.25 10.17
CA ALA A 69 5.06 -0.02 8.90
C ALA A 69 4.53 -1.46 8.83
N LEU A 70 5.35 -2.44 9.23
CA LEU A 70 4.97 -3.86 9.27
C LEU A 70 3.82 -4.13 10.27
N ASP A 71 3.85 -3.52 11.45
CA ASP A 71 2.81 -3.65 12.46
C ASP A 71 1.48 -3.04 11.94
N GLN A 72 1.55 -1.91 11.24
CA GLN A 72 0.39 -1.28 10.60
C GLN A 72 -0.16 -2.11 9.44
N HIS A 73 0.69 -2.75 8.63
CA HIS A 73 0.25 -3.69 7.60
C HIS A 73 -0.53 -4.86 8.20
N GLU A 74 -0.07 -5.45 9.30
CA GLU A 74 -0.81 -6.53 9.96
C GLU A 74 -2.12 -6.04 10.58
N GLU A 75 -2.15 -4.88 11.23
CA GLU A 75 -3.39 -4.29 11.75
C GLU A 75 -4.40 -4.04 10.61
N LEU A 76 -3.95 -3.55 9.45
CA LEU A 76 -4.80 -3.39 8.26
C LEU A 76 -5.37 -4.74 7.80
N ARG A 77 -4.56 -5.81 7.76
CA ARG A 77 -5.02 -7.16 7.41
C ARG A 77 -6.06 -7.68 8.39
N GLU A 78 -5.87 -7.45 9.69
CA GLU A 78 -6.83 -7.83 10.73
C GLU A 78 -8.17 -7.12 10.56
N LEU A 79 -8.15 -5.79 10.34
CA LEU A 79 -9.36 -5.01 10.09
C LEU A 79 -10.13 -5.50 8.85
N VAL A 80 -9.42 -5.84 7.77
CA VAL A 80 -10.03 -6.43 6.56
C VAL A 80 -10.69 -7.78 6.88
N ARG A 81 -10.01 -8.68 7.61
CA ARG A 81 -10.56 -9.98 8.03
C ARG A 81 -11.81 -9.81 8.89
N GLU A 82 -11.80 -8.86 9.83
CA GLU A 82 -12.97 -8.57 10.67
C GLU A 82 -14.15 -8.05 9.86
N LEU A 83 -13.90 -7.11 8.93
CA LEU A 83 -14.93 -6.59 8.02
C LEU A 83 -15.51 -7.69 7.13
N ARG A 84 -14.68 -8.59 6.58
CA ARG A 84 -15.13 -9.77 5.82
C ARG A 84 -16.04 -10.68 6.65
N SER A 85 -15.81 -10.79 7.95
CA SER A 85 -16.60 -11.62 8.86
C SER A 85 -17.92 -10.97 9.32
N GLY A 86 -18.25 -9.77 8.83
CA GLY A 86 -19.46 -9.04 9.20
C GLY A 86 -19.28 -8.15 10.43
N GLY A 87 -18.05 -7.71 10.71
CA GLY A 87 -17.76 -6.72 11.74
C GLY A 87 -18.51 -5.40 11.55
N PRO A 88 -18.58 -4.55 12.60
CA PRO A 88 -19.38 -3.34 12.56
C PRO A 88 -18.82 -2.33 11.53
N PRO A 89 -19.68 -1.52 10.89
CA PRO A 89 -19.25 -0.51 9.90
C PRO A 89 -18.20 0.48 10.41
N SER A 90 -18.10 0.71 11.73
CA SER A 90 -17.07 1.55 12.34
C SER A 90 -15.64 1.07 12.06
N LEU A 91 -15.44 -0.23 11.80
CA LEU A 91 -14.13 -0.75 11.40
C LEU A 91 -13.66 -0.20 10.05
N ALA A 92 -14.59 0.11 9.15
CA ALA A 92 -14.26 0.73 7.85
C ALA A 92 -13.65 2.11 8.03
N ILE A 93 -14.21 2.90 8.96
CA ILE A 93 -13.71 4.24 9.31
C ILE A 93 -12.32 4.13 9.94
N ARG A 94 -12.11 3.17 10.85
CA ARG A 94 -10.80 2.91 11.46
C ARG A 94 -9.77 2.49 10.40
N LEU A 95 -10.12 1.55 9.53
CA LEU A 95 -9.26 1.09 8.44
C LEU A 95 -8.88 2.23 7.51
N ALA A 96 -9.85 3.05 7.07
CA ALA A 96 -9.59 4.20 6.21
C ALA A 96 -8.73 5.27 6.91
N GLY A 97 -8.90 5.46 8.22
CA GLY A 97 -8.05 6.32 9.03
C GLY A 97 -6.61 5.84 9.09
N LEU A 98 -6.43 4.56 9.45
CA LEU A 98 -5.12 3.91 9.56
C LEU A 98 -4.36 3.93 8.23
N LEU A 99 -5.04 3.59 7.13
CA LEU A 99 -4.41 3.56 5.81
C LEU A 99 -3.94 4.96 5.37
N ARG A 100 -4.66 6.04 5.73
CA ARG A 100 -4.19 7.41 5.45
C ARG A 100 -2.95 7.78 6.24
N SER A 101 -2.96 7.54 7.55
CA SER A 101 -1.80 7.86 8.39
C SER A 101 -0.57 7.03 8.02
N HIS A 102 -0.79 5.78 7.61
CA HIS A 102 0.25 4.89 7.11
C HIS A 102 0.87 5.46 5.83
N ILE A 103 0.06 5.75 4.81
CA ILE A 103 0.51 6.36 3.54
C ILE A 103 1.24 7.68 3.78
N GLU A 104 0.73 8.54 4.66
CA GLU A 104 1.38 9.82 4.98
C GLU A 104 2.77 9.62 5.60
N MET A 105 2.90 8.65 6.52
CA MET A 105 4.16 8.29 7.16
C MET A 105 5.17 7.76 6.14
N GLU A 106 4.73 6.89 5.22
CA GLU A 106 5.60 6.34 4.20
C GLU A 106 6.05 7.38 3.18
N ASP A 107 5.11 8.13 2.60
CA ASP A 107 5.40 9.16 1.59
C ASP A 107 6.34 10.24 2.13
N SER A 108 6.16 10.62 3.41
CA SER A 108 6.89 11.73 4.02
C SER A 108 8.23 11.31 4.63
N VAL A 109 8.32 10.08 5.14
CA VAL A 109 9.47 9.62 5.93
C VAL A 109 10.14 8.41 5.29
N THR A 110 9.44 7.27 5.20
CA THR A 110 10.03 5.99 4.74
C THR A 110 10.62 6.10 3.35
N TYR A 111 9.88 6.70 2.42
CA TYR A 111 10.29 6.84 1.03
C TYR A 111 11.40 7.88 0.86
N ALA A 112 11.38 8.98 1.61
CA ALA A 112 12.49 9.92 1.63
C ALA A 112 13.79 9.27 2.11
N VAL A 113 13.71 8.37 3.09
CA VAL A 113 14.86 7.58 3.55
C VAL A 113 15.33 6.61 2.47
N ALA A 114 14.42 5.91 1.81
CA ALA A 114 14.76 5.01 0.69
C ALA A 114 15.47 5.74 -0.46
N GLU A 115 14.97 6.93 -0.84
CA GLU A 115 15.57 7.71 -1.93
C GLU A 115 17.01 8.15 -1.64
N TYR A 116 17.35 8.37 -0.37
CA TYR A 116 18.69 8.72 0.07
C TYR A 116 19.60 7.51 0.36
N ALA A 117 19.00 6.35 0.63
CA ALA A 117 19.74 5.17 1.07
C ALA A 117 20.52 4.46 -0.04
N PHE A 118 20.04 4.57 -1.29
CA PHE A 118 20.52 3.77 -2.42
C PHE A 118 21.10 4.64 -3.55
N SER A 119 22.13 4.12 -4.22
CA SER A 119 22.66 4.66 -5.46
C SER A 119 21.71 4.40 -6.65
N ASP A 120 21.90 5.11 -7.76
CA ASP A 120 21.09 4.90 -8.98
C ASP A 120 21.19 3.44 -9.50
N ASP A 121 22.30 2.74 -9.28
CA ASP A 121 22.44 1.33 -9.67
C ASP A 121 21.59 0.42 -8.77
N GLU A 122 21.69 0.57 -7.45
CA GLU A 122 20.88 -0.20 -6.48
C GLU A 122 19.39 0.08 -6.66
N LYS A 123 19.00 1.33 -6.95
CA LYS A 123 17.60 1.68 -7.26
C LYS A 123 17.08 0.94 -8.48
N ARG A 124 17.90 0.73 -9.52
CA ARG A 124 17.48 -0.07 -10.70
C ARG A 124 17.20 -1.53 -10.32
N ASP A 125 18.07 -2.12 -9.52
CA ASP A 125 17.92 -3.52 -9.10
C ASP A 125 16.67 -3.72 -8.23
N LEU A 126 16.37 -2.76 -7.35
CA LEU A 126 15.16 -2.74 -6.53
C LEU A 126 13.91 -2.55 -7.39
N LEU A 127 13.91 -1.59 -8.32
CA LEU A 127 12.81 -1.37 -9.27
C LEU A 127 12.55 -2.62 -10.12
N GLU A 128 13.60 -3.30 -10.60
CA GLU A 128 13.44 -4.54 -11.37
C GLU A 128 12.84 -5.66 -10.51
N SER A 129 13.26 -5.77 -9.25
CA SER A 129 12.74 -6.76 -8.30
C SER A 129 11.26 -6.52 -7.98
N MET A 130 10.89 -5.26 -7.71
CA MET A 130 9.49 -4.86 -7.55
C MET A 130 8.68 -5.09 -8.83
N GLY A 131 9.24 -4.83 -10.01
CA GLY A 131 8.61 -5.09 -11.30
C GLY A 131 8.32 -6.59 -11.54
N ARG A 132 9.24 -7.48 -11.13
CA ARG A 132 9.01 -8.93 -11.18
C ARG A 132 7.88 -9.36 -10.24
N LEU A 133 7.83 -8.82 -9.03
CA LEU A 133 6.70 -9.06 -8.11
C LEU A 133 5.40 -8.55 -8.71
N HIS A 134 5.41 -7.36 -9.33
CA HIS A 134 4.24 -6.81 -9.99
C HIS A 134 3.69 -7.74 -11.08
N ALA A 135 4.55 -8.20 -11.99
CA ALA A 135 4.13 -9.11 -13.06
C ALA A 135 3.52 -10.43 -12.52
N GLY A 136 4.07 -10.97 -11.43
CA GLY A 136 3.64 -12.26 -10.88
C GLY A 136 2.48 -12.21 -9.88
N ARG A 137 2.30 -11.09 -9.15
CA ARG A 137 1.34 -10.97 -8.04
C ARG A 137 0.30 -9.87 -8.24
N CYS A 138 0.66 -8.79 -8.93
CA CYS A 138 -0.17 -7.58 -9.03
C CYS A 138 -1.00 -7.48 -10.32
N SER A 139 -0.73 -8.34 -11.30
CA SER A 139 -1.32 -8.21 -12.64
C SER A 139 -2.85 -8.37 -12.61
N GLY A 140 -3.54 -7.38 -13.21
CA GLY A 140 -5.00 -7.34 -13.31
C GLY A 140 -5.73 -6.56 -12.20
N PHE A 141 -5.04 -6.11 -11.15
CA PHE A 141 -5.70 -5.39 -10.04
C PHE A 141 -5.70 -3.87 -10.18
N ALA A 142 -4.66 -3.28 -10.76
CA ALA A 142 -4.56 -1.81 -10.91
C ALA A 142 -5.72 -1.24 -11.75
N ASP A 143 -6.08 -1.92 -12.85
CA ASP A 143 -7.18 -1.49 -13.72
C ASP A 143 -8.55 -1.67 -13.05
N ALA A 144 -8.71 -2.70 -12.22
CA ALA A 144 -9.93 -2.95 -11.44
C ALA A 144 -10.09 -1.89 -10.32
N ALA A 145 -9.00 -1.57 -9.63
CA ALA A 145 -8.92 -0.59 -8.56
C ALA A 145 -9.30 0.83 -9.01
N ALA A 146 -8.84 1.24 -10.20
CA ALA A 146 -9.18 2.56 -10.75
C ALA A 146 -10.69 2.69 -11.09
N GLY A 147 -11.45 1.59 -11.11
CA GLY A 147 -12.87 1.57 -11.44
C GLY A 147 -13.82 1.73 -10.26
N ILE A 148 -13.41 1.33 -9.05
CA ILE A 148 -14.31 1.16 -7.89
C ILE A 148 -14.92 2.50 -7.47
N SER A 149 -14.10 3.50 -7.11
CA SER A 149 -14.60 4.84 -6.75
C SER A 149 -15.47 5.50 -7.82
N ARG A 150 -15.15 5.32 -9.10
CA ARG A 150 -15.95 5.88 -10.20
C ARG A 150 -17.34 5.25 -10.27
N ARG A 151 -17.43 3.94 -10.07
CA ARG A 151 -18.70 3.19 -10.10
C ARG A 151 -19.60 3.53 -8.91
N PHE A 152 -19.04 3.65 -7.71
CA PHE A 152 -19.83 3.81 -6.49
C PHE A 152 -20.11 5.27 -6.10
N LEU A 153 -19.22 6.20 -6.46
CA LEU A 153 -19.37 7.62 -6.09
C LEU A 153 -19.73 8.53 -7.27
N GLY A 154 -19.80 8.00 -8.49
CA GLY A 154 -20.12 8.78 -9.69
C GLY A 154 -19.12 9.91 -9.98
N LYS A 155 -17.89 9.83 -9.45
CA LYS A 155 -16.82 10.78 -9.77
C LYS A 155 -16.25 10.47 -11.17
N PRO A 156 -15.96 11.49 -12.00
CA PRO A 156 -15.35 11.30 -13.32
C PRO A 156 -13.96 10.64 -13.24
#